data_AF-A0A7W7Y0G3-F1
#
_entry.id   AF-A0A7W7Y0G3-F1
#
_cell.length_a   1.000
_cell.length_b   1.000
_cell.length_c   1.000
_cell.angle_alpha   90.00
_cell.angle_beta   90.00
_cell.angle_gamma   90.00
#
_symmetry.space_group_name_H-M   'P 1'
#
loop_
_entity.id
_entity.type
_entity.pdbx_description
1 polymer ?
#
loop_
_entity_poly.entity_id
_entity_poly.type
_entity_poly.pdbx_seq_one_letter_code
_entity_poly.pdbx_strand_id
1 'polypeptide(L)'
;MTRAPTMLSTLANAIGFQLVWFAAVIGAANGLSWLGPLAALAFAAAVLTWGGRRREDLSLLAVALPLGFALDTLWVRAGLVVFAAPWPESVAPPWIMAMWLGFALTLNHSLARLRGLPWLAAALGAAGAPLAYLAAARGFGAVQFVGDPLPALLAVSLAWALVVPLLLRVGRIHRTRIGAKVAGR
;
A
#
# COMPACT_ATOMS: atom_id res chain seq x y z
N MET A 1 -9.80 -6.34 -25.54
CA MET A 1 -8.67 -7.25 -25.26
C MET A 1 -7.66 -6.54 -24.36
N THR A 2 -7.52 -6.90 -23.08
CA THR A 2 -6.47 -6.30 -22.22
C THR A 2 -5.15 -6.99 -22.53
N ARG A 3 -4.19 -6.29 -23.17
CA ARG A 3 -2.82 -6.78 -23.35
C ARG A 3 -2.22 -7.16 -22.00
N ALA A 4 -1.43 -8.23 -21.98
CA ALA A 4 -0.63 -8.57 -20.80
C ALA A 4 0.31 -7.38 -20.48
N PRO A 5 0.51 -7.04 -19.19
CA PRO A 5 1.43 -5.99 -18.82
C PRO A 5 2.85 -6.34 -19.31
N THR A 6 3.51 -5.39 -19.96
CA THR A 6 4.90 -5.56 -20.39
C THR A 6 5.82 -5.55 -19.17
N MET A 7 7.00 -6.15 -19.30
CA MET A 7 8.04 -6.08 -18.25
C MET A 7 8.36 -4.62 -17.89
N LEU A 8 8.45 -3.74 -18.89
CA LEU A 8 8.65 -2.30 -18.69
C LEU A 8 7.55 -1.67 -17.82
N SER A 9 6.27 -1.94 -18.11
CA SER A 9 5.15 -1.39 -17.30
C SER A 9 5.15 -1.90 -15.85
N THR A 10 5.55 -3.16 -15.65
CA THR A 10 5.68 -3.78 -14.32
C THR A 10 6.78 -3.08 -13.53
N LEU A 11 7.96 -2.89 -14.15
CA LEU A 11 9.09 -2.21 -13.53
C LEU A 11 8.79 -0.74 -13.25
N ALA A 12 8.18 -0.02 -14.20
CA ALA A 12 7.81 1.39 -14.01
C ALA A 12 6.85 1.58 -12.83
N ASN A 13 5.86 0.68 -12.67
CA ASN A 13 4.95 0.71 -11.53
C ASN A 13 5.66 0.41 -10.20
N ALA A 14 6.55 -0.59 -10.17
CA ALA A 14 7.33 -0.92 -8.98
C ALA A 14 8.28 0.21 -8.57
N ILE A 15 8.99 0.81 -9.53
CA ILE A 15 9.87 1.96 -9.31
C ILE A 15 9.05 3.15 -8.84
N GLY A 16 7.91 3.43 -9.47
CA GLY A 16 7.02 4.51 -9.06
C GLY A 16 6.57 4.36 -7.60
N PHE A 17 6.15 3.17 -7.18
CA PHE A 17 5.80 2.93 -5.77
C PHE A 17 7.01 3.10 -4.84
N GLN A 18 8.19 2.65 -5.24
CA GLN A 18 9.40 2.86 -4.45
C GLN A 18 9.77 4.34 -4.29
N LEU A 19 9.55 5.16 -5.33
CA LEU A 19 9.73 6.62 -5.25
C LEU A 19 8.72 7.26 -4.28
N VAL A 20 7.46 6.82 -4.31
CA VAL A 20 6.45 7.24 -3.33
C VAL A 20 6.91 6.88 -1.92
N TRP A 21 7.43 5.67 -1.71
CA TRP A 21 7.96 5.22 -0.42
C TRP A 21 9.06 6.14 0.10
N PHE A 22 10.08 6.40 -0.71
CA PHE A 22 11.18 7.29 -0.33
C PHE A 22 10.69 8.71 -0.04
N ALA A 23 9.85 9.28 -0.89
CA ALA A 23 9.31 10.62 -0.69
C ALA A 23 8.50 10.75 0.61
N ALA A 24 7.68 9.74 0.93
CA ALA A 24 6.89 9.75 2.15
C ALA A 24 7.74 9.57 3.41
N VAL A 25 8.62 8.56 3.42
CA VAL A 25 9.44 8.22 4.59
C VAL A 25 10.49 9.29 4.87
N ILE A 26 11.28 9.68 3.86
CA ILE A 26 12.30 10.73 4.02
C ILE A 26 11.64 12.08 4.28
N GLY A 27 10.56 12.39 3.56
CA GLY A 27 9.82 13.63 3.74
C GLY A 27 9.27 13.76 5.16
N ALA A 28 8.59 12.74 5.67
CA ALA A 28 8.06 12.74 7.04
C ALA A 28 9.17 12.90 8.10
N ALA A 29 10.27 12.17 7.95
CA ALA A 29 11.41 12.26 8.86
C ALA A 29 12.06 13.65 8.92
N ASN A 30 11.98 14.43 7.84
CA ASN A 30 12.62 15.75 7.73
C ASN A 30 11.62 16.92 7.80
N GLY A 31 10.40 16.69 8.33
CA GLY A 31 9.39 17.75 8.47
C GLY A 31 8.70 18.16 7.16
N LEU A 32 8.95 17.46 6.06
CA LEU A 32 8.36 17.67 4.73
C LEU A 32 7.30 16.59 4.44
N SER A 33 6.39 16.33 5.39
CA SER A 33 5.41 15.24 5.32
C SER A 33 4.45 15.34 4.12
N TRP A 34 4.32 16.51 3.49
CA TRP A 34 3.53 16.73 2.28
C TRP A 34 4.14 16.08 1.02
N LEU A 35 5.43 15.72 1.03
CA LEU A 35 6.07 15.05 -0.11
C LEU A 35 5.48 13.67 -0.39
N GLY A 36 5.10 12.93 0.66
CA GLY A 36 4.46 11.62 0.52
C GLY A 36 3.14 11.69 -0.25
N PRO A 37 2.14 12.45 0.23
CA PRO A 37 0.88 12.66 -0.48
C PRO A 37 1.06 13.20 -1.89
N LEU A 38 1.98 14.15 -2.10
CA LEU A 38 2.24 14.69 -3.44
C LEU A 38 2.76 13.61 -4.40
N ALA A 39 3.76 12.83 -3.98
CA ALA A 39 4.32 11.75 -4.78
C ALA A 39 3.27 10.66 -5.06
N ALA A 40 2.46 10.30 -4.05
CA ALA A 40 1.38 9.34 -4.21
C ALA A 40 0.33 9.80 -5.21
N LEU A 41 -0.07 11.08 -5.17
CA LEU A 41 -1.04 11.64 -6.12
C LEU A 41 -0.47 11.69 -7.55
N ALA A 42 0.79 12.06 -7.71
CA ALA A 42 1.46 12.02 -9.02
C ALA A 42 1.53 10.59 -9.57
N PHE A 43 1.89 9.62 -8.73
CA PHE A 43 1.87 8.21 -9.08
C PHE A 43 0.47 7.71 -9.41
N ALA A 44 -0.55 8.12 -8.64
CA ALA A 44 -1.95 7.78 -8.89
C ALA A 44 -2.40 8.31 -10.26
N ALA A 45 -2.13 9.57 -10.55
CA ALA A 45 -2.48 10.20 -11.82
C ALA A 45 -1.85 9.43 -12.99
N ALA A 46 -0.57 9.07 -12.87
CA ALA A 46 0.13 8.29 -13.88
C ALA A 46 -0.49 6.89 -14.07
N VAL A 47 -0.68 6.13 -13.00
CA VAL A 47 -1.23 4.76 -13.07
C VAL A 47 -2.67 4.75 -13.57
N LEU A 48 -3.52 5.68 -13.09
CA LEU A 48 -4.92 5.75 -13.50
C LEU A 48 -5.10 6.23 -14.94
N THR A 49 -4.15 7.00 -15.47
CA THR A 49 -4.15 7.48 -16.87
C THR A 49 -3.60 6.43 -17.83
N TRP A 50 -2.45 5.83 -17.51
CA TRP A 50 -1.72 4.96 -18.45
C TRP A 50 -1.74 3.47 -18.11
N GLY A 51 -2.18 3.08 -16.91
CA GLY A 51 -2.17 1.69 -16.45
C GLY A 51 -3.28 0.81 -17.04
N GLY A 52 -4.31 1.39 -17.65
CA GLY A 52 -5.37 0.65 -18.35
C GLY A 52 -6.28 -0.20 -17.45
N ARG A 53 -6.25 0.01 -16.11
CA ARG A 53 -7.07 -0.70 -15.10
C ARG A 53 -7.77 0.25 -14.12
N ARG A 54 -8.10 1.45 -14.61
CA ARG A 54 -8.62 2.56 -13.79
C ARG A 54 -9.79 2.17 -12.89
N ARG A 55 -10.75 1.37 -13.38
CA ARG A 55 -11.92 0.98 -12.58
C ARG A 55 -11.53 0.04 -11.44
N GLU A 56 -10.75 -1.00 -11.73
CA GLU A 56 -10.26 -1.93 -10.72
C GLU A 56 -9.35 -1.25 -9.70
N ASP A 57 -8.54 -0.30 -10.15
CA ASP A 57 -7.66 0.51 -9.30
C ASP A 57 -8.46 1.39 -8.34
N LEU A 58 -9.49 2.09 -8.83
CA LEU A 58 -10.36 2.91 -7.99
C LEU A 58 -11.17 2.07 -6.99
N SER A 59 -11.71 0.92 -7.40
CA SER A 59 -12.40 0.01 -6.48
C SER A 59 -11.47 -0.51 -5.39
N LEU A 60 -10.20 -0.75 -5.72
CA LEU A 60 -9.23 -1.22 -4.76
C LEU A 60 -8.80 -0.11 -3.79
N LEU A 61 -8.58 1.11 -4.28
CA LEU A 61 -8.31 2.29 -3.46
C LEU A 61 -9.43 2.56 -2.46
N ALA A 62 -10.70 2.42 -2.88
CA ALA A 62 -11.85 2.61 -2.03
C ALA A 62 -11.90 1.64 -0.83
N VAL A 63 -11.26 0.47 -0.93
CA VAL A 63 -11.16 -0.51 0.17
C VAL A 63 -9.85 -0.35 0.94
N ALA A 64 -8.74 -0.17 0.22
CA ALA A 64 -7.40 -0.13 0.80
C ALA A 64 -7.16 1.12 1.66
N LEU A 65 -7.66 2.29 1.26
CA LEU A 65 -7.42 3.53 2.01
C LEU A 65 -8.12 3.55 3.37
N PRO A 66 -9.43 3.22 3.50
CA PRO A 66 -10.06 3.14 4.82
C PRO A 66 -9.48 2.04 5.70
N LEU A 67 -9.19 0.87 5.12
CA LEU A 67 -8.57 -0.25 5.84
C LEU A 67 -7.19 0.13 6.37
N GLY A 68 -6.38 0.79 5.54
CA GLY A 68 -5.04 1.24 5.90
C GLY A 68 -5.05 2.30 6.99
N PHE A 69 -5.92 3.29 6.85
CA PHE A 69 -6.10 4.31 7.88
C PHE A 69 -6.51 3.70 9.22
N ALA A 70 -7.42 2.73 9.21
CA ALA A 70 -7.85 2.03 10.42
C ALA A 70 -6.72 1.22 11.05
N LEU A 71 -5.93 0.49 10.26
CA LEU A 71 -4.81 -0.32 10.76
C LEU A 71 -3.68 0.54 11.33
N ASP A 72 -3.22 1.55 10.60
CA ASP A 72 -2.12 2.39 11.08
C ASP A 72 -2.56 3.24 12.28
N THR A 73 -3.83 3.67 12.33
CA THR A 73 -4.41 4.30 13.53
C THR A 73 -4.50 3.32 14.70
N LEU A 74 -4.82 2.05 14.45
CA LEU A 74 -4.83 1.02 15.49
C LEU A 74 -3.44 0.84 16.11
N TRP A 75 -2.37 0.86 15.30
CA TRP A 75 -1.01 0.78 15.83
C TRP A 75 -0.64 1.96 16.72
N VAL A 76 -1.04 3.18 16.32
CA VAL A 76 -0.86 4.38 17.15
C VAL A 76 -1.64 4.27 18.46
N ARG A 77 -2.93 3.91 18.39
CA ARG A 77 -3.80 3.83 19.58
C ARG A 77 -3.47 2.68 20.52
N ALA A 78 -2.93 1.59 19.98
CA ALA A 78 -2.41 0.48 20.78
C ALA A 78 -1.06 0.81 21.43
N GLY A 79 -0.49 1.99 21.16
CA GLY A 79 0.81 2.39 21.67
C GLY A 79 1.94 1.51 21.15
N LEU A 80 1.85 1.05 19.90
CA LEU A 80 2.88 0.21 19.27
C LEU A 80 3.88 1.05 18.47
N VAL A 81 3.41 2.11 17.82
CA VAL A 81 4.22 2.96 16.94
C VAL A 81 3.89 4.44 17.12
N VAL A 82 4.90 5.28 16.93
CA VAL A 82 4.78 6.73 16.75
C VAL A 82 5.31 7.09 15.38
N PHE A 83 4.51 7.78 14.58
CA PHE A 83 4.91 8.26 13.25
C PHE A 83 5.49 9.68 13.34
N ALA A 84 6.50 9.98 12.53
CA ALA A 84 6.99 11.35 12.35
C ALA A 84 5.89 12.27 11.78
N ALA A 85 6.00 13.59 12.04
CA ALA A 85 4.98 14.58 11.68
C ALA A 85 3.54 14.14 12.04
N PRO A 86 3.29 13.74 13.30
CA PRO A 86 1.98 13.26 13.72
C PRO A 86 0.95 14.38 13.65
N TRP A 87 -0.18 14.15 12.98
CA TRP A 87 -1.27 15.11 12.93
C TRP A 87 -2.60 14.46 12.48
N PRO A 88 -3.63 14.43 13.35
CA PRO A 88 -3.56 14.53 14.82
C PRO A 88 -2.71 13.41 15.44
N GLU A 89 -2.19 13.60 16.66
CA GLU A 89 -1.31 12.61 17.32
C GLU A 89 -1.94 11.24 17.57
N SER A 90 -3.27 11.16 17.65
CA SER A 90 -4.00 9.94 17.99
C SER A 90 -4.36 9.05 16.79
N VAL A 91 -3.96 9.44 15.58
CA VAL A 91 -4.31 8.74 14.32
C VAL A 91 -3.15 8.71 13.33
N ALA A 92 -3.28 7.86 12.31
CA ALA A 92 -2.32 7.77 11.23
C ALA A 92 -2.19 9.12 10.50
N PRO A 93 -0.96 9.67 10.36
CA PRO A 93 -0.76 10.93 9.67
C PRO A 93 -0.95 10.77 8.15
N PRO A 94 -1.28 11.85 7.41
CA PRO A 94 -1.56 11.76 5.97
C PRO A 94 -0.45 11.13 5.12
N TRP A 95 0.82 11.25 5.53
CA TRP A 95 1.94 10.73 4.75
C TRP A 95 2.00 9.20 4.72
N ILE A 96 1.55 8.49 5.77
CA ILE A 96 1.55 7.01 5.73
C ILE A 96 0.46 6.50 4.78
N MET A 97 -0.60 7.29 4.55
CA MET A 97 -1.63 6.97 3.57
C MET A 97 -1.12 7.00 2.13
N ALA A 98 -0.02 7.70 1.85
CA ALA A 98 0.69 7.62 0.59
C ALA A 98 1.14 6.18 0.28
N MET A 99 1.51 5.41 1.32
CA MET A 99 1.93 4.02 1.18
C MET A 99 0.76 3.14 0.77
N TRP A 100 -0.39 3.31 1.41
CA TRP A 100 -1.61 2.56 1.08
C TRP A 100 -2.12 2.86 -0.34
N LEU A 101 -2.10 4.13 -0.73
CA LEU A 101 -2.45 4.53 -2.08
C LEU A 101 -1.53 3.87 -3.10
N GLY A 102 -0.22 4.07 -2.93
CA GLY A 102 0.78 3.53 -3.85
C GLY A 102 0.74 2.00 -3.92
N PHE A 103 0.67 1.34 -2.76
CA PHE A 103 0.61 -0.12 -2.65
C PHE A 103 -0.63 -0.68 -3.35
N ALA A 104 -1.82 -0.10 -3.14
CA ALA A 104 -3.03 -0.56 -3.82
C ALA A 104 -2.87 -0.52 -5.35
N LEU A 105 -2.23 0.53 -5.87
CA LEU A 105 -1.94 0.68 -7.30
C LEU A 105 -0.82 -0.24 -7.81
N THR A 106 -0.19 -1.05 -6.97
CA THR A 106 0.70 -2.14 -7.41
C THR A 106 -0.04 -3.46 -7.62
N LEU A 107 -1.11 -3.71 -6.86
CA LEU A 107 -1.83 -5.00 -6.79
C LEU A 107 -2.53 -5.41 -8.09
N ASN A 108 -2.87 -4.43 -8.92
CA ASN A 108 -3.43 -4.65 -10.26
C ASN A 108 -2.38 -4.62 -11.36
N HIS A 109 -1.13 -4.27 -11.04
CA HIS A 109 -0.04 -4.00 -11.98
C HIS A 109 1.17 -4.87 -11.67
N SER A 110 2.20 -4.33 -11.01
CA SER A 110 3.45 -5.06 -10.73
C SER A 110 3.25 -6.33 -9.89
N LEU A 111 2.28 -6.31 -8.97
CA LEU A 111 1.93 -7.45 -8.11
C LEU A 111 0.74 -8.27 -8.63
N ALA A 112 0.25 -8.01 -9.84
CA ALA A 112 -0.92 -8.71 -10.40
C ALA A 112 -0.75 -10.23 -10.48
N ARG A 113 0.50 -10.72 -10.56
CA ARG A 113 0.83 -12.15 -10.61
C ARG A 113 0.52 -12.88 -9.30
N LEU A 114 0.48 -12.17 -8.17
CA LEU A 114 0.17 -12.75 -6.86
C LEU A 114 -1.30 -13.15 -6.68
N ARG A 115 -2.20 -12.71 -7.55
CA ARG A 115 -3.65 -13.00 -7.46
C ARG A 115 -4.02 -14.48 -7.50
N GLY A 116 -3.15 -15.33 -8.05
CA GLY A 116 -3.31 -16.79 -8.09
C GLY A 116 -2.56 -17.53 -6.98
N LEU A 117 -1.79 -16.82 -6.16
CA LEU A 117 -0.83 -17.39 -5.22
C LEU A 117 -1.07 -16.79 -3.81
N PRO A 118 -2.23 -17.06 -3.18
CA PRO A 118 -2.63 -16.38 -1.94
C PRO A 118 -1.64 -16.62 -0.78
N TRP A 119 -1.03 -17.80 -0.70
CA TRP A 119 -0.02 -18.11 0.31
C TRP A 119 1.28 -17.34 0.10
N LEU A 120 1.74 -17.20 -1.14
CA LEU A 120 2.90 -16.37 -1.46
C LEU A 120 2.59 -14.89 -1.17
N ALA A 121 1.39 -14.44 -1.51
CA ALA A 121 0.94 -13.08 -1.21
C ALA A 121 0.92 -12.80 0.30
N ALA A 122 0.42 -13.75 1.10
CA ALA A 122 0.43 -13.68 2.56
C ALA A 122 1.88 -13.65 3.10
N ALA A 123 2.75 -14.53 2.63
CA ALA A 123 4.15 -14.57 3.05
C ALA A 123 4.90 -13.27 2.71
N LEU A 124 4.70 -12.73 1.50
CA LEU A 124 5.29 -11.46 1.09
C LEU A 124 4.74 -10.28 1.90
N GLY A 125 3.45 -10.27 2.24
CA GLY A 125 2.88 -9.29 3.16
C GLY A 125 3.48 -9.40 4.56
N ALA A 126 3.53 -10.61 5.10
CA ALA A 126 4.05 -10.91 6.44
C ALA A 126 5.51 -10.51 6.63
N ALA A 127 6.33 -10.61 5.58
CA ALA A 127 7.74 -10.26 5.60
C ALA A 127 7.99 -8.81 5.13
N GLY A 128 7.36 -8.37 4.05
CA GLY A 128 7.62 -7.08 3.43
C GLY A 128 7.18 -5.89 4.30
N ALA A 129 6.03 -6.01 4.95
CA ALA A 129 5.50 -4.94 5.80
C ALA A 129 6.37 -4.64 7.04
N PRO A 130 6.73 -5.61 7.90
CA PRO A 130 7.61 -5.33 9.04
C PRO A 130 9.00 -4.86 8.60
N LEU A 131 9.52 -5.34 7.47
CA LEU A 131 10.79 -4.85 6.92
C LEU A 131 10.69 -3.38 6.49
N ALA A 132 9.58 -2.97 5.88
CA ALA A 132 9.34 -1.56 5.53
C ALA A 132 9.24 -0.68 6.78
N TYR A 133 8.55 -1.16 7.83
CA TYR A 133 8.47 -0.47 9.13
C TYR A 133 9.84 -0.37 9.82
N LEU A 134 10.63 -1.44 9.82
CA LEU A 134 12.01 -1.45 10.33
C LEU A 134 12.91 -0.49 9.56
N ALA A 135 12.81 -0.46 8.23
CA ALA A 135 13.58 0.45 7.41
C ALA A 135 13.21 1.92 7.67
N ALA A 136 11.91 2.22 7.76
CA ALA A 136 11.43 3.55 8.12
C ALA A 136 11.89 3.96 9.52
N ALA A 137 11.93 3.03 10.47
CA ALA A 137 12.34 3.31 11.84
C ALA A 137 13.85 3.49 11.99
N ARG A 138 14.65 2.52 11.55
CA ARG A 138 16.10 2.48 11.78
C ARG A 138 16.91 3.23 10.71
N GLY A 139 16.38 3.33 9.49
CA GLY A 139 17.07 3.96 8.37
C GLY A 139 16.77 5.45 8.23
N PHE A 140 15.57 5.89 8.62
CA PHE A 140 15.10 7.25 8.33
C PHE A 140 14.50 7.98 9.54
N GLY A 141 14.13 7.29 10.63
CA GLY A 141 13.49 7.92 11.79
C GLY A 141 12.04 8.37 11.54
N ALA A 142 11.39 7.87 10.49
CA ALA A 142 9.99 8.19 10.17
C ALA A 142 8.98 7.42 11.05
N VAL A 143 9.42 6.33 11.66
CA VAL A 143 8.64 5.48 12.57
C VAL A 143 9.46 5.27 13.84
N GLN A 144 8.82 5.26 14.99
CA GLN A 144 9.43 4.87 16.26
C GLN A 144 8.57 3.77 16.87
N PHE A 145 9.19 2.69 17.34
CA PHE A 145 8.50 1.66 18.10
C PHE A 145 8.45 2.07 19.57
N VAL A 146 7.29 1.89 20.20
CA VAL A 146 7.13 2.20 21.62
C VAL A 146 7.55 0.96 22.41
N GLY A 147 8.67 1.06 23.14
CA GLY A 147 9.22 -0.06 23.90
C GLY A 147 9.88 -1.11 23.00
N ASP A 148 9.61 -2.40 23.28
CA ASP A 148 10.10 -3.50 22.45
C ASP A 148 9.45 -3.45 21.05
N PRO A 149 10.23 -3.47 19.95
CA PRO A 149 9.67 -3.53 18.59
C PRO A 149 8.89 -4.81 18.28
N LEU A 150 9.15 -5.92 18.97
CA LEU A 150 8.62 -7.24 18.60
C LEU A 150 7.08 -7.29 18.51
N PRO A 151 6.30 -6.78 19.49
CA PRO A 151 4.83 -6.78 19.40
C PRO A 151 4.31 -6.01 18.18
N ALA A 152 4.91 -4.86 17.87
CA ALA A 152 4.54 -4.06 16.71
C ALA A 152 4.83 -4.80 15.40
N LEU A 153 6.01 -5.42 15.29
CA LEU A 153 6.41 -6.19 14.11
C LEU A 153 5.51 -7.41 13.90
N LEU A 154 5.19 -8.16 14.96
CA LEU A 154 4.26 -9.29 14.88
C LEU A 154 2.86 -8.85 14.47
N ALA A 155 2.35 -7.75 15.05
CA ALA A 155 1.05 -7.21 14.70
C ALA A 155 0.98 -6.79 13.22
N VAL A 156 2.01 -6.09 12.73
CA VAL A 156 2.15 -5.69 11.33
C VAL A 156 2.25 -6.92 10.42
N SER A 157 3.10 -7.90 10.76
CA SER A 157 3.23 -9.16 10.00
C SER A 157 1.90 -9.90 9.85
N LEU A 158 1.19 -10.11 10.96
CA LEU A 158 -0.08 -10.84 10.97
C LEU A 158 -1.15 -10.08 10.19
N ALA A 159 -1.25 -8.76 10.38
CA ALA A 159 -2.21 -7.94 9.65
C ALA A 159 -1.94 -7.99 8.14
N TRP A 160 -0.70 -7.79 7.71
CA TRP A 160 -0.35 -7.78 6.29
C TRP A 160 -0.41 -9.16 5.64
N ALA A 161 -0.16 -10.24 6.39
CA ALA A 161 -0.39 -11.61 5.92
C ALA A 161 -1.85 -11.83 5.48
N LEU A 162 -2.80 -11.16 6.14
CA LEU A 162 -4.24 -11.25 5.84
C LEU A 162 -4.68 -10.20 4.81
N VAL A 163 -4.21 -8.97 4.94
CA VAL A 163 -4.66 -7.83 4.12
C VAL A 163 -4.26 -7.99 2.66
N VAL A 164 -3.02 -8.40 2.39
CA VAL A 164 -2.53 -8.54 1.00
C VAL A 164 -3.36 -9.53 0.17
N PRO A 165 -3.58 -10.79 0.60
CA PRO A 165 -4.43 -11.71 -0.16
C PRO A 165 -5.89 -11.25 -0.23
N LEU A 166 -6.41 -10.58 0.81
CA LEU A 166 -7.77 -10.03 0.79
C LEU A 166 -7.94 -8.95 -0.29
N LEU A 167 -7.01 -7.98 -0.35
CA LEU A 167 -7.04 -6.92 -1.36
C LEU A 167 -6.86 -7.46 -2.78
N LEU A 168 -5.97 -8.46 -2.97
CA LEU A 168 -5.84 -9.17 -4.24
C LEU A 168 -7.14 -9.87 -4.68
N ARG A 169 -7.96 -10.35 -3.72
CA ARG A 169 -9.28 -10.94 -3.99
C ARG A 169 -10.31 -9.88 -4.41
N VAL A 170 -10.32 -8.71 -3.78
CA VAL A 170 -11.18 -7.58 -4.18
C VAL A 170 -10.94 -7.18 -5.63
N GLY A 171 -9.66 -7.10 -6.03
CA GLY A 171 -9.26 -6.82 -7.41
C GLY A 171 -9.66 -7.92 -8.43
N ARG A 172 -10.01 -9.13 -7.97
CA ARG A 172 -10.49 -10.25 -8.81
C ARG A 172 -11.99 -10.19 -9.06
N ILE A 173 -12.80 -9.83 -8.07
CA ILE A 173 -14.28 -9.84 -8.12
C ILE A 173 -14.83 -8.89 -9.18
N HIS A 174 -14.17 -7.76 -9.42
CA HIS A 174 -14.59 -6.78 -10.43
C HIS A 174 -14.35 -7.24 -11.87
N ARG A 175 -13.38 -8.15 -12.09
CA ARG A 175 -13.06 -8.67 -13.43
C ARG A 175 -14.13 -9.64 -13.95
N THR A 176 -14.68 -10.48 -13.07
CA THR A 176 -15.72 -11.47 -13.42
C THR A 176 -17.10 -10.82 -13.58
N ARG A 177 -17.47 -9.84 -12.75
CA ARG A 177 -18.75 -9.13 -12.86
C ARG A 177 -18.88 -8.32 -14.15
N ILE A 178 -17.82 -7.69 -14.64
CA ILE A 178 -17.84 -6.93 -15.90
C ILE A 178 -17.88 -7.87 -17.10
N GLY A 179 -17.10 -8.96 -17.08
CA GLY A 179 -17.14 -9.98 -18.14
C GLY A 179 -18.53 -10.59 -18.33
N ALA A 180 -19.23 -10.89 -17.23
CA ALA A 180 -20.60 -11.40 -17.27
C ALA A 180 -21.62 -10.36 -17.79
N LYS A 181 -21.44 -9.07 -17.48
CA LYS A 181 -22.35 -8.00 -17.92
C LYS A 181 -22.16 -7.61 -19.39
N VAL A 182 -20.98 -7.85 -19.97
CA VAL A 182 -20.66 -7.63 -21.39
C VAL A 182 -21.05 -8.83 -22.25
N ALA A 183 -20.95 -10.06 -21.72
CA ALA A 183 -21.36 -11.28 -22.44
C ALA A 183 -22.89 -11.52 -22.45
N GLY A 184 -23.64 -10.79 -21.63
CA GLY A 184 -25.11 -10.86 -21.55
C GLY A 184 -25.82 -9.72 -22.29
N ARG A 185 -25.17 -9.10 -23.30
CA ARG A 185 -25.77 -8.11 -24.21
C ARG A 185 -25.57 -8.56 -25.65
#